data_AF-A0A0A1PZ93-F1
#
_entry.id   AF-A0A0A1PZ93-F1
#
_cell.length_a   1.000
_cell.length_b   1.000
_cell.length_c   1.000
_cell.angle_alpha   90.00
_cell.angle_beta   90.00
_cell.angle_gamma   90.00
#
_symmetry.space_group_name_H-M   'P 1'
#
loop_
_entity.id
_entity.type
_entity.pdbx_description
1 polymer ?
#
loop_
_entity_poly.entity_id
_entity_poly.type
_entity_poly.pdbx_seq_one_letter_code
_entity_poly.pdbx_strand_id
1 'polypeptide(L)'
;MRISTSPPLGQVQAPQGAAVGAARADRSRATFALPAETARETRRADAAKPATTTTGLETLLAVQGLQPDDRRERRRRAVKRGHDSLHLLDDLKLALLSGEQVPATLLKLRGLTAAKLEETGEAGLDGVLAEIDLRAQVELAKREAILAA
;
A
#
# COMPACT_ATOMS: atom_id res chain seq x y z
N MET A 1 5.16 -33.91 -27.93
CA MET A 1 6.18 -33.17 -28.70
C MET A 1 6.66 -31.97 -27.89
N ARG A 2 7.90 -31.51 -28.07
CA ARG A 2 8.40 -30.23 -27.54
C ARG A 2 8.87 -29.41 -28.74
N ILE A 3 8.50 -28.14 -28.81
CA ILE A 3 8.91 -27.23 -29.89
C ILE A 3 9.89 -26.24 -29.29
N SER A 4 11.08 -26.13 -29.89
CA SER A 4 12.10 -25.16 -29.49
C SER A 4 11.84 -23.82 -30.20
N THR A 5 12.03 -22.71 -29.50
CA THR A 5 12.13 -21.38 -30.09
C THR A 5 13.47 -20.76 -29.67
N SER A 6 14.16 -20.14 -30.63
CA SER A 6 15.46 -19.48 -30.43
C SER A 6 15.34 -17.97 -30.72
N PRO A 7 16.27 -17.13 -30.24
CA PRO A 7 16.03 -15.70 -30.04
C PRO A 7 16.50 -14.80 -31.21
N PRO A 8 16.06 -13.54 -31.24
CA PRO A 8 16.73 -12.47 -31.96
C PRO A 8 17.57 -11.57 -31.02
N LEU A 9 18.88 -11.71 -31.19
CA LEU A 9 19.95 -10.69 -31.10
C LEU A 9 19.57 -9.24 -30.67
N GLY A 10 20.29 -8.72 -29.67
CA GLY A 10 20.36 -7.29 -29.35
C GLY A 10 21.58 -6.98 -28.48
N GLN A 11 22.74 -6.68 -29.10
CA GLN A 11 24.00 -6.42 -28.40
C GLN A 11 24.38 -4.94 -28.35
N VAL A 12 24.84 -4.47 -27.18
CA VAL A 12 25.85 -3.40 -27.05
C VAL A 12 26.79 -3.81 -25.92
N GLN A 13 28.11 -3.80 -26.17
CA GLN A 13 29.12 -4.36 -25.26
C GLN A 13 30.26 -3.37 -24.98
N ALA A 14 30.42 -3.00 -23.71
CA ALA A 14 31.62 -2.36 -23.13
C ALA A 14 32.00 -0.97 -23.73
N PRO A 15 33.11 -0.31 -23.33
CA PRO A 15 34.47 -0.84 -23.24
C PRO A 15 34.96 -1.19 -21.82
N GLN A 16 36.05 -1.97 -21.75
CA GLN A 16 36.71 -2.41 -20.51
C GLN A 16 38.07 -1.70 -20.31
N GLY A 17 38.48 -1.56 -19.05
CA GLY A 17 39.86 -1.23 -18.65
C GLY A 17 39.96 -1.10 -17.12
N ALA A 18 40.94 -1.66 -16.42
CA ALA A 18 41.94 -2.66 -16.82
C ALA A 18 42.29 -3.55 -15.61
N ALA A 19 42.99 -4.68 -15.82
CA ALA A 19 43.21 -5.68 -14.78
C ALA A 19 44.53 -5.53 -14.00
N VAL A 20 44.44 -5.50 -12.66
CA VAL A 20 45.44 -5.99 -11.67
C VAL A 20 44.61 -6.36 -10.41
N GLY A 21 44.85 -7.43 -9.63
CA GLY A 21 45.89 -8.45 -9.69
C GLY A 21 46.48 -8.72 -8.29
N ALA A 22 46.56 -10.00 -7.89
CA ALA A 22 47.11 -10.51 -6.63
C ALA A 22 46.44 -10.06 -5.31
N ALA A 23 46.00 -11.03 -4.51
CA ALA A 23 45.63 -10.79 -3.11
C ALA A 23 46.88 -10.49 -2.26
N ARG A 24 46.77 -9.52 -1.35
CA ARG A 24 47.62 -9.42 -0.16
C ARG A 24 46.77 -9.15 1.07
N ALA A 25 46.66 -10.16 1.93
CA ALA A 25 46.33 -9.94 3.33
C ALA A 25 47.57 -9.40 4.09
N ASP A 26 47.34 -8.99 5.33
CA ASP A 26 48.32 -8.57 6.34
C ASP A 26 49.12 -7.27 6.08
N ARG A 27 48.76 -6.24 6.85
CA ARG A 27 49.53 -6.02 8.08
C ARG A 27 48.67 -5.56 9.25
N SER A 28 48.48 -6.47 10.20
CA SER A 28 48.06 -6.12 11.56
C SER A 28 49.11 -5.21 12.24
N ARG A 29 48.67 -4.33 13.15
CA ARG A 29 49.55 -3.46 13.95
C ARG A 29 49.21 -3.62 15.43
N ALA A 30 49.96 -4.47 16.14
CA ALA A 30 49.81 -4.68 17.58
C ALA A 30 51.18 -4.89 18.27
N THR A 31 51.50 -3.99 19.20
CA THR A 31 52.59 -3.98 20.20
C THR A 31 52.14 -2.97 21.28
N PHE A 32 52.36 -3.07 22.59
CA PHE A 32 53.00 -4.03 23.53
C PHE A 32 52.74 -3.44 24.96
N ALA A 33 52.73 -4.05 26.14
CA ALA A 33 52.56 -5.40 26.77
C ALA A 33 52.87 -5.16 28.29
N LEU A 34 52.72 -5.99 29.34
CA LEU A 34 52.06 -7.26 29.76
C LEU A 34 52.10 -7.22 31.33
N PRO A 35 51.30 -7.96 32.15
CA PRO A 35 51.26 -9.43 32.16
C PRO A 35 49.84 -10.03 32.36
N ALA A 36 49.77 -11.36 32.47
CA ALA A 36 48.55 -12.12 32.69
C ALA A 36 48.43 -12.64 34.13
N GLU A 37 47.21 -13.05 34.51
CA GLU A 37 47.06 -14.34 35.18
C GLU A 37 45.96 -15.17 34.50
N THR A 38 46.06 -16.50 34.66
CA THR A 38 45.29 -17.55 33.99
C THR A 38 43.78 -17.29 33.94
N ALA A 39 43.15 -17.21 32.77
CA ALA A 39 42.78 -18.36 31.94
C ALA A 39 41.80 -19.36 32.63
N ARG A 40 40.52 -19.31 32.24
CA ARG A 40 39.71 -20.52 32.03
C ARG A 40 38.52 -20.30 31.10
N GLU A 41 38.72 -20.78 29.89
CA GLU A 41 37.71 -21.34 29.00
C GLU A 41 36.50 -21.97 29.73
N THR A 42 35.30 -21.49 29.43
CA THR A 42 34.12 -22.38 29.29
C THR A 42 33.28 -21.90 28.10
N ARG A 43 33.16 -22.75 27.08
CA ARG A 43 32.13 -22.58 26.04
C ARG A 43 30.77 -22.84 26.68
N ARG A 44 29.97 -21.79 26.93
CA ARG A 44 28.54 -21.94 27.19
C ARG A 44 27.76 -21.44 25.99
N ALA A 45 27.25 -22.38 25.19
CA ALA A 45 26.17 -22.09 24.26
C ALA A 45 24.91 -21.87 25.11
N ASP A 46 24.60 -20.61 25.42
CA ASP A 46 23.36 -20.29 26.14
C ASP A 46 22.15 -20.56 25.23
N ALA A 47 21.05 -21.02 25.82
CA ALA A 47 20.06 -21.79 25.08
C ALA A 47 19.28 -20.95 24.05
N ALA A 48 18.99 -21.55 22.90
CA ALA A 48 18.03 -21.02 21.96
C ALA A 48 16.63 -20.95 22.62
N LYS A 49 16.22 -19.76 23.03
CA LYS A 49 14.93 -19.52 23.71
C LYS A 49 13.78 -19.81 22.74
N PRO A 50 12.84 -20.73 23.04
CA PRO A 50 11.66 -20.97 22.22
C PRO A 50 10.62 -19.85 22.44
N ALA A 51 10.83 -18.71 21.77
CA ALA A 51 10.11 -17.47 22.01
C ALA A 51 9.33 -16.96 20.77
N THR A 52 8.56 -17.85 20.12
CA THR A 52 7.88 -17.55 18.83
C THR A 52 6.45 -18.10 18.67
N THR A 53 5.92 -18.90 19.61
CA THR A 53 4.61 -19.56 19.43
C THR A 53 3.41 -18.70 19.83
N THR A 54 3.45 -18.06 21.00
CA THR A 54 2.31 -17.26 21.52
C THR A 54 2.06 -15.99 20.72
N THR A 55 3.10 -15.25 20.34
CA THR A 55 2.98 -14.03 19.52
C THR A 55 2.29 -14.30 18.17
N GLY A 56 2.56 -15.48 17.57
CA GLY A 56 1.89 -15.91 16.34
C GLY A 56 0.39 -16.18 16.53
N LEU A 57 0.00 -16.79 17.67
CA LEU A 57 -1.40 -17.04 17.99
C LEU A 57 -2.19 -15.75 18.20
N GLU A 58 -1.63 -14.74 18.90
CA GLU A 58 -2.28 -13.44 19.04
C GLU A 58 -2.51 -12.76 17.69
N THR A 59 -1.54 -12.82 16.76
CA THR A 59 -1.73 -12.29 15.39
C THR A 59 -2.77 -13.07 14.59
N LEU A 60 -2.88 -14.39 14.78
CA LEU A 60 -3.92 -15.20 14.12
C LEU A 60 -5.31 -14.93 14.72
N LEU A 61 -5.41 -14.72 16.03
CA LEU A 61 -6.65 -14.36 16.71
C LEU A 61 -7.12 -12.96 16.31
N ALA A 62 -6.22 -11.99 16.18
CA ALA A 62 -6.53 -10.66 15.65
C ALA A 62 -7.02 -10.71 14.20
N VAL A 63 -6.44 -11.58 13.36
CA VAL A 63 -6.90 -11.80 11.97
C VAL A 63 -8.25 -12.52 11.91
N GLN A 64 -8.57 -13.41 12.86
CA GLN A 64 -9.87 -14.08 12.97
C GLN A 64 -10.97 -13.20 13.60
N GLY A 65 -10.59 -12.27 14.48
CA GLY A 65 -11.52 -11.31 15.12
C GLY A 65 -12.19 -10.35 14.13
N LEU A 66 -11.59 -10.17 12.94
CA LEU A 66 -12.23 -9.46 11.83
C LEU A 66 -13.17 -10.43 11.09
N GLN A 67 -14.41 -10.56 11.57
CA GLN A 67 -15.32 -11.59 11.07
C GLN A 67 -15.58 -11.47 9.54
N PRO A 68 -15.72 -12.60 8.83
CA PRO A 68 -15.98 -12.59 7.38
C PRO A 68 -17.22 -11.79 6.99
N ASP A 69 -18.25 -11.78 7.83
CA ASP A 69 -19.50 -11.08 7.58
C ASP A 69 -19.38 -9.55 7.76
N ASP A 70 -18.56 -9.08 8.71
CA ASP A 70 -18.24 -7.64 8.83
C ASP A 70 -17.54 -7.10 7.57
N ARG A 71 -16.62 -7.89 6.99
CA ARG A 71 -15.96 -7.53 5.72
C ARG A 71 -16.99 -7.51 4.57
N ARG A 72 -17.89 -8.51 4.50
CA ARG A 72 -18.96 -8.56 3.49
C ARG A 72 -19.91 -7.38 3.60
N GLU A 73 -20.31 -6.98 4.80
CA GLU A 73 -21.23 -5.85 4.99
C GLU A 73 -20.53 -4.50 4.76
N ARG A 74 -19.30 -4.28 5.24
CA ARG A 74 -18.53 -3.06 4.87
C ARG A 74 -18.43 -2.91 3.36
N ARG A 75 -18.05 -3.98 2.65
CA ARG A 75 -18.01 -4.03 1.18
C ARG A 75 -19.36 -3.69 0.55
N ARG A 76 -20.47 -4.27 1.06
CA ARG A 76 -21.83 -4.01 0.56
C ARG A 76 -22.24 -2.55 0.75
N ARG A 77 -21.98 -1.95 1.93
CA ARG A 77 -22.23 -0.52 2.20
C ARG A 77 -21.40 0.37 1.27
N ALA A 78 -20.12 0.05 1.09
CA ALA A 78 -19.20 0.80 0.25
C ALA A 78 -19.60 0.77 -1.24
N VAL A 79 -19.93 -0.40 -1.80
CA VAL A 79 -20.47 -0.52 -3.17
C VAL A 79 -21.77 0.29 -3.33
N LYS A 80 -22.69 0.22 -2.35
CA LYS A 80 -23.90 1.03 -2.39
C LYS A 80 -23.59 2.53 -2.40
N ARG A 81 -22.71 3.01 -1.51
CA ARG A 81 -22.25 4.42 -1.48
C ARG A 81 -21.65 4.84 -2.83
N GLY A 82 -20.85 3.97 -3.47
CA GLY A 82 -20.29 4.23 -4.79
C GLY A 82 -21.37 4.44 -5.85
N HIS A 83 -22.39 3.57 -5.89
CA HIS A 83 -23.53 3.72 -6.80
C HIS A 83 -24.36 4.97 -6.47
N ASP A 84 -24.66 5.23 -5.19
CA ASP A 84 -25.40 6.42 -4.75
C ASP A 84 -24.69 7.72 -5.20
N SER A 85 -23.36 7.80 -5.03
CA SER A 85 -22.54 8.93 -5.50
C SER A 85 -22.53 9.07 -7.02
N LEU A 86 -22.42 7.95 -7.77
CA LEU A 86 -22.45 7.97 -9.24
C LEU A 86 -23.80 8.44 -9.77
N HIS A 87 -24.92 7.97 -9.21
CA HIS A 87 -26.25 8.43 -9.60
C HIS A 87 -26.43 9.93 -9.36
N LEU A 88 -25.97 10.47 -8.22
CA LEU A 88 -26.02 11.91 -7.94
C LEU A 88 -25.11 12.73 -8.88
N LEU A 89 -24.01 12.16 -9.36
CA LEU A 89 -23.14 12.78 -10.38
C LEU A 89 -23.79 12.80 -11.76
N ASP A 90 -24.51 11.74 -12.15
CA ASP A 90 -25.26 11.70 -13.40
C ASP A 90 -26.53 12.59 -13.35
N ASP A 91 -27.26 12.62 -12.23
CA ASP A 91 -28.36 13.58 -12.00
C ASP A 91 -27.87 15.03 -12.16
N LEU A 92 -26.73 15.36 -11.54
CA LEU A 92 -26.09 16.67 -11.65
C LEU A 92 -25.68 16.99 -13.09
N LYS A 93 -25.10 16.01 -13.80
CA LYS A 93 -24.69 16.15 -15.20
C LYS A 93 -25.89 16.37 -16.12
N LEU A 94 -27.00 15.66 -15.92
CA LEU A 94 -28.24 15.82 -16.69
C LEU A 94 -28.83 17.21 -16.46
N ALA A 95 -28.98 17.65 -15.21
CA ALA A 95 -29.46 18.99 -14.89
C ALA A 95 -28.61 20.10 -15.52
N LEU A 96 -27.28 19.97 -15.47
CA LEU A 96 -26.36 20.93 -16.11
C LEU A 96 -26.46 20.96 -17.64
N LEU A 97 -26.84 19.85 -18.29
CA LEU A 97 -27.11 19.80 -19.73
C LEU A 97 -28.48 20.38 -20.09
N SER A 98 -29.47 20.28 -19.19
CA SER A 98 -30.79 20.94 -19.31
C SER A 98 -30.77 22.44 -18.95
N GLY A 99 -29.70 22.93 -18.32
CA GLY A 99 -29.65 24.28 -17.74
C GLY A 99 -30.38 24.44 -16.40
N GLU A 100 -30.73 23.33 -15.75
CA GLU A 100 -31.47 23.28 -14.49
C GLU A 100 -30.57 23.41 -13.26
N GLN A 101 -31.14 23.95 -12.17
CA GLN A 101 -30.46 24.06 -10.87
C GLN A 101 -30.95 22.96 -9.93
N VAL A 102 -30.03 22.11 -9.44
CA VAL A 102 -30.34 20.96 -8.56
C VAL A 102 -29.71 21.09 -7.16
N PRO A 103 -30.14 22.06 -6.32
CA PRO A 103 -29.60 22.24 -4.98
C PRO A 103 -29.79 21.01 -4.08
N ALA A 104 -30.88 20.25 -4.26
CA ALA A 104 -31.13 19.01 -3.53
C ALA A 104 -30.11 17.90 -3.85
N THR A 105 -29.69 17.78 -5.12
CA THR A 105 -28.66 16.81 -5.55
C THR A 105 -27.29 17.20 -5.01
N LEU A 106 -26.94 18.49 -5.06
CA LEU A 106 -25.70 19.01 -4.48
C LEU A 106 -25.63 18.81 -2.96
N LEU A 107 -26.73 19.02 -2.24
CA LEU A 107 -26.81 18.79 -0.79
C LEU A 107 -26.59 17.31 -0.44
N LYS A 108 -27.23 16.39 -1.17
CA LYS A 108 -27.00 14.94 -1.01
C LYS A 108 -25.55 14.55 -1.31
N LEU A 109 -24.98 15.06 -2.40
CA LEU A 109 -23.61 14.76 -2.82
C LEU A 109 -22.59 15.26 -1.80
N ARG A 110 -22.78 16.47 -1.23
CA ARG A 110 -21.97 16.99 -0.11
C ARG A 110 -22.13 16.11 1.14
N GLY A 111 -23.31 15.58 1.41
CA GLY A 111 -23.55 14.63 2.50
C GLY A 111 -22.78 13.32 2.34
N LEU A 112 -22.68 12.79 1.12
CA LEU A 112 -21.90 11.57 0.84
C LEU A 112 -20.38 11.81 0.90
N THR A 113 -19.87 12.95 0.40
CA THR A 113 -18.42 13.25 0.43
C THR A 113 -17.91 13.69 1.80
N ALA A 114 -18.74 14.35 2.63
CA ALA A 114 -18.37 14.71 3.99
C ALA A 114 -18.18 13.50 4.93
N ALA A 115 -18.76 12.34 4.59
CA ALA A 115 -18.54 11.11 5.32
C ALA A 115 -17.17 10.50 4.96
N LYS A 116 -16.30 10.28 5.94
CA LYS A 116 -15.02 9.57 5.74
C LYS A 116 -15.26 8.21 5.04
N LEU A 117 -14.37 7.79 4.15
CA LEU A 117 -14.40 6.43 3.61
C LEU A 117 -14.04 5.42 4.73
N GLU A 118 -14.88 4.40 4.91
CA GLU A 118 -14.49 3.18 5.63
C GLU A 118 -13.68 2.30 4.68
N GLU A 119 -12.49 1.87 5.07
CA GLU A 119 -11.72 0.89 4.30
C GLU A 119 -12.45 -0.46 4.27
N THR A 120 -12.74 -0.98 3.08
CA THR A 120 -13.33 -2.31 2.93
C THR A 120 -12.28 -3.41 3.11
N GLY A 121 -11.02 -3.10 2.78
CA GLY A 121 -9.93 -4.07 2.68
C GLY A 121 -9.83 -4.72 1.31
N GLU A 122 -10.58 -4.22 0.32
CA GLU A 122 -10.42 -4.54 -1.11
C GLU A 122 -9.83 -3.31 -1.80
N ALA A 123 -8.50 -3.22 -1.86
CA ALA A 123 -7.78 -2.02 -2.33
C ALA A 123 -8.23 -1.47 -3.71
N GLY A 124 -8.69 -2.33 -4.61
CA GLY A 124 -9.26 -1.91 -5.90
C GLY A 124 -10.65 -1.25 -5.78
N LEU A 125 -11.48 -1.68 -4.83
CA LEU A 125 -12.76 -1.04 -4.51
C LEU A 125 -12.52 0.27 -3.75
N ASP A 126 -11.64 0.24 -2.74
CA ASP A 126 -11.30 1.41 -1.93
C ASP A 126 -10.68 2.54 -2.80
N GLY A 127 -9.84 2.18 -3.79
CA GLY A 127 -9.28 3.11 -4.78
C GLY A 127 -10.33 3.72 -5.71
N VAL A 128 -11.21 2.91 -6.32
CA VAL A 128 -12.29 3.42 -7.19
C VAL A 128 -13.25 4.33 -6.42
N LEU A 129 -13.53 4.02 -5.14
CA LEU A 129 -14.34 4.89 -4.29
C LEU A 129 -13.67 6.24 -4.01
N ALA A 130 -12.34 6.27 -3.83
CA ALA A 130 -11.58 7.51 -3.68
C ALA A 130 -11.59 8.36 -4.97
N GLU A 131 -11.53 7.74 -6.16
CA GLU A 131 -11.67 8.45 -7.45
C GLU A 131 -13.07 9.07 -7.63
N ILE A 132 -14.13 8.33 -7.25
CA ILE A 132 -15.52 8.83 -7.27
C ILE A 132 -15.68 10.00 -6.30
N ASP A 133 -15.15 9.89 -5.08
CA ASP A 133 -15.25 10.93 -4.05
C ASP A 133 -14.47 12.20 -4.45
N LEU A 134 -13.24 12.05 -4.96
CA LEU A 134 -12.46 13.16 -5.54
C LEU A 134 -13.23 13.88 -6.66
N ARG A 135 -13.86 13.13 -7.57
CA ARG A 135 -14.69 13.71 -8.64
C ARG A 135 -15.89 14.48 -8.07
N ALA A 136 -16.55 13.94 -7.04
CA ALA A 136 -17.68 14.60 -6.38
C ALA A 136 -17.24 15.89 -5.66
N GLN A 137 -16.12 15.89 -4.94
CA GLN A 137 -15.54 17.10 -4.34
C GLN A 137 -15.22 18.16 -5.41
N VAL A 138 -14.62 17.76 -6.54
CA VAL A 138 -14.30 18.67 -7.66
C VAL A 138 -15.56 19.25 -8.30
N GLU A 139 -16.63 18.47 -8.49
CA GLU A 139 -17.88 19.00 -9.04
C GLU A 139 -18.63 19.95 -8.08
N LEU A 140 -18.58 19.69 -6.77
CA LEU A 140 -19.09 20.61 -5.74
C LEU A 140 -18.30 21.93 -5.75
N ALA A 141 -16.96 21.86 -5.72
CA ALA A 141 -16.09 23.04 -5.75
C ALA A 141 -16.29 23.89 -7.03
N LYS A 142 -16.55 23.26 -8.18
CA LYS A 142 -16.94 23.98 -9.41
C LYS A 142 -18.24 24.76 -9.25
N ARG A 143 -19.26 24.22 -8.58
CA ARG A 143 -20.52 24.96 -8.33
C ARG A 143 -20.29 26.10 -7.35
N GLU A 144 -19.52 25.88 -6.30
CA GLU A 144 -19.18 26.91 -5.31
C GLU A 144 -18.39 28.07 -5.96
N ALA A 145 -17.43 27.77 -6.84
CA ALA A 145 -16.70 28.78 -7.60
C ALA A 145 -17.58 29.57 -8.59
N ILE A 146 -18.56 28.92 -9.23
CA ILE A 146 -19.52 29.59 -10.14
C ILE A 146 -20.52 30.46 -9.36
N LEU A 147 -20.87 30.10 -8.13
CA LEU A 147 -21.77 30.87 -7.27
C LEU A 147 -21.08 32.04 -6.53
N ALA A 148 -19.76 32.13 -6.59
CA ALA A 148 -18.94 33.15 -5.95
C ALA A 148 -18.33 34.17 -6.94
N ALA A 149 -18.76 34.14 -8.20
CA ALA A 149 -18.26 34.96 -9.31
C ALA A 149 -19.37 35.84 -9.90
#